data_AF-A0A7D5N774-F1
#
_entry.id   AF-A0A7D5N774-F1
#
_cell.length_a   1.000
_cell.length_b   1.000
_cell.length_c   1.000
_cell.angle_alpha   90.00
_cell.angle_beta   90.00
_cell.angle_gamma   90.00
#
_symmetry.space_group_name_H-M   'P 1'
#
loop_
_entity.id
_entity.type
_entity.pdbx_description
1 polymer ?
#
loop_
_entity_poly.entity_id
_entity_poly.type
_entity_poly.pdbx_seq_one_letter_code
_entity_poly.pdbx_strand_id
1 'polypeptide(L)'
;MLNSEYIETHENALDDFHYHNLGRQVFAQALQAAREHLGNESSETVQLNMELELSAYEPKDCIKICFRLGDGNWWCVNQQNGEVEERQP
;
A
#
# COMPACT_ATOMS: atom_id res chain seq x y z
N MET A 1 -13.50 13.01 8.39
CA MET A 1 -13.58 13.14 6.91
C MET A 1 -12.19 13.44 6.37
N LEU A 2 -11.77 12.78 5.28
CA LEU A 2 -10.46 13.02 4.64
C LEU A 2 -10.47 14.39 3.93
N ASN A 3 -9.74 15.36 4.45
CA ASN A 3 -9.59 16.70 3.88
C ASN A 3 -8.13 17.18 3.97
N SER A 4 -7.80 18.35 3.42
CA SER A 4 -6.41 18.86 3.38
C SER A 4 -5.78 19.02 4.77
N GLU A 5 -6.51 19.56 5.74
CA GLU A 5 -6.03 19.74 7.12
C GLU A 5 -5.74 18.39 7.80
N TYR A 6 -6.60 17.40 7.55
CA TYR A 6 -6.39 16.04 8.03
C TYR A 6 -5.12 15.44 7.42
N ILE A 7 -4.90 15.56 6.11
CA ILE A 7 -3.70 15.05 5.44
C ILE A 7 -2.44 15.71 6.01
N GLU A 8 -2.42 17.04 6.11
CA GLU A 8 -1.28 17.81 6.62
C GLU A 8 -0.90 17.39 8.06
N THR A 9 -1.90 17.16 8.92
CA THR A 9 -1.67 16.67 10.28
C THR A 9 -0.94 15.33 10.30
N HIS A 10 -1.27 14.42 9.38
CA HIS A 10 -0.69 13.09 9.33
C HIS A 10 0.64 13.03 8.57
N GLU A 11 0.88 13.93 7.62
CA GLU A 11 2.19 14.11 6.97
C GLU A 11 3.27 14.48 7.98
N ASN A 12 2.94 15.40 8.90
CA ASN A 12 3.85 15.86 9.95
C ASN A 12 4.22 14.77 10.98
N ALA A 13 3.47 13.66 10.99
CA ALA A 13 3.68 12.57 11.92
C ALA A 13 4.21 11.30 11.23
N LEU A 14 4.57 11.34 9.95
CA LEU A 14 5.02 10.17 9.17
C LEU A 14 6.17 9.37 9.83
N ASP A 15 7.10 10.07 10.48
CA ASP A 15 8.27 9.47 11.12
C ASP A 15 7.93 8.68 12.40
N ASP A 16 6.74 8.91 12.98
CA ASP A 16 6.30 8.29 14.23
C ASP A 16 5.52 6.97 14.02
N PHE A 17 5.33 6.51 12.77
CA PHE A 17 4.42 5.40 12.45
C PHE A 17 5.03 4.20 11.70
N HIS A 18 4.27 3.10 11.68
CA HIS A 18 4.71 1.78 11.25
C HIS A 18 4.51 1.47 9.76
N TYR A 19 5.01 2.34 8.86
CA TYR A 19 4.88 2.11 7.40
C TYR A 19 5.88 1.11 6.79
N HIS A 20 6.83 0.60 7.57
CA HIS A 20 7.81 -0.39 7.07
C HIS A 20 7.14 -1.68 6.56
N ASN A 21 6.02 -2.10 7.17
CA ASN A 21 5.26 -3.27 6.73
C ASN A 21 4.57 -3.04 5.37
N LEU A 22 4.12 -1.80 5.10
CA LEU A 22 3.59 -1.42 3.80
C LEU A 22 4.66 -1.58 2.72
N GLY A 23 5.87 -1.05 2.95
CA GLY A 23 6.98 -1.17 2.01
C GLY A 23 7.35 -2.63 1.72
N ARG A 24 7.40 -3.48 2.76
CA ARG A 24 7.63 -4.92 2.60
C ARG A 24 6.55 -5.58 1.75
N GLN A 25 5.28 -5.25 1.98
CA GLN A 25 4.17 -5.83 1.22
C GLN A 25 4.20 -5.37 -0.24
N VAL A 26 4.44 -4.08 -0.51
CA VAL A 26 4.59 -3.54 -1.87
C VAL A 26 5.69 -4.29 -2.62
N PHE A 27 6.84 -4.52 -1.98
CA PHE A 27 7.95 -5.24 -2.59
C PHE A 27 7.60 -6.71 -2.89
N ALA A 28 6.93 -7.40 -1.96
CA ALA A 28 6.51 -8.78 -2.18
C ALA A 28 5.52 -8.90 -3.36
N GLN A 29 4.55 -8.00 -3.45
CA GLN A 29 3.58 -7.97 -4.55
C GLN A 29 4.22 -7.59 -5.89
N ALA A 30 5.18 -6.66 -5.90
CA ALA A 30 5.93 -6.31 -7.10
C ALA A 30 6.75 -7.49 -7.64
N LEU A 31 7.39 -8.29 -6.76
CA LEU A 31 8.11 -9.50 -7.18
C LEU A 31 7.19 -10.55 -7.77
N GLN A 32 6.00 -10.74 -7.19
CA GLN A 32 5.00 -11.66 -7.72
C GLN A 32 4.50 -11.20 -9.09
N ALA A 33 4.08 -9.95 -9.21
CA ALA A 33 3.60 -9.38 -10.47
C ALA A 33 4.69 -9.39 -11.56
N ALA A 34 5.95 -9.14 -11.21
CA ALA A 34 7.06 -9.23 -12.15
C ALA A 34 7.28 -10.67 -12.65
N ARG A 35 7.17 -11.67 -11.76
CA ARG A 35 7.27 -13.08 -12.15
C ARG A 35 6.14 -13.49 -13.10
N GLU A 36 4.92 -13.07 -12.80
CA GLU A 36 3.75 -13.33 -13.66
C GLU A 36 3.90 -12.64 -15.02
N HIS A 37 4.42 -11.41 -15.06
CA HIS A 37 4.64 -10.66 -16.28
C HIS A 37 5.75 -11.25 -17.17
N LEU A 38 6.87 -11.67 -16.57
CA LEU A 38 8.02 -12.23 -17.30
C LEU A 38 7.80 -13.68 -17.75
N GLY A 39 7.06 -14.48 -16.98
CA GLY A 39 6.94 -15.91 -17.25
C GLY A 39 8.31 -16.60 -17.25
N ASN A 40 8.73 -17.11 -18.42
CA ASN A 40 10.04 -17.76 -18.63
C ASN A 40 11.07 -16.84 -19.30
N GLU A 41 10.70 -15.60 -19.61
CA GLU A 41 11.57 -14.63 -20.27
C GLU A 41 12.46 -13.90 -19.26
N SER A 42 13.55 -13.31 -19.75
CA SER A 42 14.47 -12.48 -18.97
C SER A 42 14.43 -11.05 -19.47
N SER A 43 14.34 -10.07 -18.55
CA SER A 43 14.46 -8.65 -18.86
C SER A 43 15.31 -7.96 -17.80
N GLU A 44 16.04 -6.91 -18.19
CA GLU A 44 16.73 -6.02 -17.25
C GLU A 44 15.76 -5.12 -16.48
N THR A 45 14.58 -4.85 -17.06
CA THR A 45 13.56 -3.98 -16.45
C THR A 45 12.15 -4.54 -16.66
N VAL A 46 11.29 -4.39 -15.66
CA VAL A 46 9.85 -4.70 -15.75
C VAL A 46 9.07 -3.48 -15.29
N GLN A 47 8.10 -3.04 -16.09
CA GLN A 47 7.18 -1.98 -15.72
C GLN A 47 5.91 -2.58 -15.11
N LEU A 48 5.57 -2.13 -13.91
CA LEU A 48 4.37 -2.56 -13.18
C LEU A 48 3.52 -1.34 -12.86
N ASN A 49 2.20 -1.50 -12.92
CA ASN A 49 1.24 -0.46 -12.54
C ASN A 49 0.68 -0.77 -11.15
N MET A 50 0.65 0.24 -10.28
CA MET A 50 0.08 0.17 -8.94
C MET A 50 -1.09 1.13 -8.83
N GLU A 51 -2.21 0.63 -8.30
CA GLU A 51 -3.34 1.46 -7.87
C GLU A 51 -3.26 1.70 -6.37
N LEU A 52 -3.66 2.90 -5.92
CA LEU A 52 -3.52 3.31 -4.53
C LEU A 52 -4.76 4.10 -4.08
N GLU A 53 -5.29 3.75 -2.92
CA GLU A 53 -6.43 4.38 -2.26
C GLU A 53 -6.01 4.91 -0.89
N LEU A 54 -6.43 6.13 -0.58
CA LEU A 54 -6.23 6.77 0.71
C LEU A 54 -7.58 7.02 1.37
N SER A 55 -7.72 6.67 2.64
CA SER A 55 -8.96 6.90 3.39
C SER A 55 -8.69 7.28 4.84
N ALA A 56 -9.62 8.03 5.43
CA ALA A 56 -9.63 8.25 6.87
C ALA A 56 -10.10 6.96 7.57
N TYR A 57 -9.44 6.61 8.67
CA TYR A 57 -9.80 5.46 9.49
C TYR A 57 -10.43 5.94 10.81
N GLU A 58 -11.76 6.01 10.81
CA GLU A 58 -12.55 6.67 11.87
C GLU A 58 -12.45 6.05 13.27
N PRO A 59 -12.09 4.78 13.49
CA PRO A 59 -11.93 4.31 14.86
C PRO A 59 -10.79 4.99 15.63
N LYS A 60 -9.81 5.62 14.94
CA LYS A 60 -8.52 6.00 15.56
C LYS A 60 -7.81 7.23 14.99
N ASP A 61 -8.51 8.10 14.25
CA ASP A 61 -7.92 9.28 13.61
C ASP A 61 -6.57 8.96 12.93
N CYS A 62 -6.61 8.01 12.00
CA CYS A 62 -5.43 7.54 11.26
C CYS A 62 -5.68 7.58 9.76
N ILE A 63 -4.61 7.52 8.96
CA ILE A 63 -4.70 7.23 7.53
C ILE A 63 -4.66 5.71 7.31
N LYS A 64 -5.56 5.21 6.46
CA LYS A 64 -5.50 3.87 5.88
C LYS A 64 -5.07 3.99 4.42
N ILE A 65 -4.01 3.28 4.08
CA ILE A 65 -3.47 3.18 2.73
C ILE A 65 -3.78 1.80 2.20
N CYS A 66 -4.46 1.72 1.06
CA CYS A 66 -4.66 0.47 0.33
C CYS A 66 -3.98 0.55 -1.02
N PHE A 67 -3.36 -0.53 -1.47
CA PHE A 67 -2.79 -0.60 -2.81
C PHE A 67 -3.11 -1.93 -3.47
N ARG A 68 -3.02 -1.93 -4.80
CA ARG A 68 -3.21 -3.12 -5.63
C ARG A 68 -2.17 -3.15 -6.74
N LEU A 69 -1.60 -4.33 -6.94
CA LEU A 69 -0.63 -4.67 -8.00
C LEU A 69 -1.08 -5.99 -8.61
N GLY A 70 -1.12 -6.10 -9.93
CA GLY A 70 -1.34 -7.39 -10.60
C GLY A 70 -2.71 -8.05 -10.32
N ASP A 71 -2.70 -9.10 -9.51
CA ASP A 71 -3.70 -10.17 -9.31
C ASP A 71 -5.11 -9.74 -8.84
N GLY A 72 -5.30 -8.46 -8.53
CA GLY A 72 -6.62 -7.88 -8.30
C GLY A 72 -6.97 -7.63 -6.82
N ASN A 73 -6.17 -8.13 -5.88
CA ASN A 73 -6.42 -7.99 -4.45
C ASN A 73 -5.92 -6.66 -3.89
N TRP A 74 -6.66 -6.10 -2.93
CA TRP A 74 -6.25 -4.89 -2.21
C TRP A 74 -5.50 -5.23 -0.93
N TRP A 75 -4.35 -4.62 -0.75
CA TRP A 75 -3.53 -4.73 0.45
C TRP A 75 -3.59 -3.43 1.21
N CYS A 76 -4.12 -3.48 2.43
CA CYS A 76 -4.39 -2.29 3.22
C CYS A 76 -3.55 -2.28 4.50
N VAL A 77 -3.03 -1.11 4.86
CA VAL A 77 -2.31 -0.87 6.11
C VAL A 77 -2.88 0.36 6.79
N ASN A 78 -3.13 0.24 8.09
CA ASN A 78 -3.42 1.41 8.92
C ASN A 78 -2.14 1.88 9.63
N GLN A 79 -2.05 3.18 9.81
CA GLN A 79 -0.91 3.87 10.41
C GLN A 79 -0.60 3.45 11.85
N GLN A 80 -1.59 2.98 12.60
CA GLN A 80 -1.44 2.77 14.05
C GLN A 80 -0.76 1.45 14.41
N ASN A 81 -1.15 0.33 13.79
CA ASN A 81 -0.62 -0.99 14.15
C ASN A 81 0.27 -1.61 13.07
N GLY A 82 0.30 -1.01 11.87
CA GLY A 82 1.07 -1.54 10.75
C GLY A 82 0.64 -2.94 10.31
N GLU A 83 -0.54 -3.40 10.73
CA GLU A 83 -1.11 -4.67 10.29
C GLU A 83 -1.51 -4.56 8.83
N VAL A 84 -1.20 -5.61 8.07
CA VAL A 84 -1.53 -5.74 6.67
C VAL A 84 -2.81 -6.56 6.58
N GLU A 85 -3.86 -5.96 6.05
CA GLU A 85 -5.15 -6.59 5.78
C GLU A 85 -5.27 -6.83 4.28
N GLU A 86 -5.76 -8.01 3.92
CA GLU A 86 -6.16 -8.32 2.55
C GLU A 86 -7.65 -8.06 2.37
N ARG A 87 -8.03 -7.33 1.33
CA ARG A 87 -9.41 -7.09 0.90
C ARG A 87 -9.57 -7.66 -0.51
N GLN A 88 -10.41 -8.69 -0.62
CA GLN A 88 -10.79 -9.25 -1.92
C GLN A 88 -11.61 -8.23 -2.75
N PRO A 89 -11.55 -8.31 -4.09
CA PRO A 89 -12.22 -7.36 -4.99
C PRO A 89 -13.74 -7.24 -4.78
#